data_AF-F6HIY4-F1
#
_entry.id   AF-F6HIY4-F1
#
_cell.length_a   1.000
_cell.length_b   1.000
_cell.length_c   1.000
_cell.angle_alpha   90.00
_cell.angle_beta   90.00
_cell.angle_gamma   90.00
#
_symmetry.space_group_name_H-M   'P 1'
#
loop_
_entity.id
_entity.type
_entity.pdbx_description
1 polymer ?
#
loop_
_entity_poly.entity_id
_entity_poly.type
_entity_poly.pdbx_seq_one_letter_code
_entity_poly.pdbx_strand_id
1 'polypeptide(L)'
;MQGFRAKCRVGVLIVLCIWISLAALYGLLKPVSNGCVMTYMYPTYIPISTPTHLASPKYGLFLYHEGWKKIDFDDHLKKLSGVPVLFIPGNGGSYKQAKHYLLQLVIVRSLAAESHRAYQGGPLEHAFYQEASLTPEEGGLDMDVAGFSLANQYASMLDWFAVDLEGEHSAMDGRILEEHTEYVVYAIHRILDQYKESYDARVREGAANSGPLPKSVILVGHSMGGFVARAAIVHPHLRKSAVETVLTLSSPHQSPPVALQPSLGHYFAHVNQEWRKGYEVQSSRMGNHISDPSLSHVIVISISGGFNDYQGGILWVKDTRSFGEQLFGVIIRTVWKEENQMSFDNEEH
;
A
#
# COMPACT_ATOMS: atom_id res chain seq x y z
N MET A 1 -16.77 64.89 -7.47
CA MET A 1 -15.67 64.02 -7.97
C MET A 1 -15.39 62.77 -7.12
N GLN A 2 -15.65 62.75 -5.80
CA GLN A 2 -15.40 61.58 -4.94
C GLN A 2 -16.27 60.34 -5.26
N GLY A 3 -17.56 60.51 -5.59
CA GLY A 3 -18.45 59.39 -5.89
C GLY A 3 -18.11 58.61 -7.17
N PHE A 4 -17.47 59.25 -8.15
CA PHE A 4 -17.02 58.58 -9.38
C PHE A 4 -15.80 57.69 -9.13
N ARG A 5 -14.83 58.16 -8.32
CA ARG A 5 -13.66 57.37 -7.91
C ARG A 5 -14.04 56.13 -7.09
N ALA A 6 -15.06 56.24 -6.23
CA ALA A 6 -15.56 55.09 -5.45
C ALA A 6 -16.19 54.02 -6.36
N LYS A 7 -17.01 54.42 -7.35
CA LYS A 7 -17.60 53.50 -8.32
C LYS A 7 -16.56 52.81 -9.20
N CYS A 8 -15.51 53.52 -9.62
CA CYS A 8 -14.39 52.92 -10.36
C CYS A 8 -13.62 51.89 -9.52
N ARG A 9 -13.37 52.17 -8.23
CA ARG A 9 -12.69 51.22 -7.32
C ARG A 9 -13.48 49.93 -7.12
N VAL A 10 -14.80 50.04 -6.96
CA VAL A 10 -15.68 48.87 -6.86
C VAL A 10 -15.69 48.07 -8.16
N GLY A 11 -15.73 48.74 -9.32
CA GLY A 11 -15.63 48.08 -10.63
C GLY A 11 -14.32 47.30 -10.81
N VAL A 12 -13.18 47.87 -10.41
CA VAL A 12 -11.88 47.20 -10.48
C VAL A 12 -11.82 45.97 -9.58
N LEU A 13 -12.38 46.06 -8.36
CA LEU A 13 -12.43 44.91 -7.44
C LEU A 13 -13.29 43.77 -7.99
N ILE A 14 -14.43 44.08 -8.60
CA ILE A 14 -15.30 43.05 -9.21
C ILE A 14 -14.56 42.34 -10.35
N VAL A 15 -13.87 43.08 -11.21
CA VAL A 15 -13.10 42.50 -12.33
C VAL A 15 -11.96 41.61 -11.81
N LEU A 16 -11.24 42.05 -10.77
CA LEU A 16 -10.20 41.24 -10.14
C LEU A 16 -10.74 39.94 -9.53
N CYS A 17 -11.88 40.01 -8.83
CA CYS A 17 -12.51 38.82 -8.25
C CYS A 17 -12.98 37.83 -9.32
N ILE A 18 -13.56 38.32 -10.42
CA ILE A 18 -13.96 37.48 -11.56
C ILE A 18 -12.74 36.85 -12.21
N TRP A 19 -11.66 37.61 -12.41
CA TRP A 19 -10.43 37.11 -13.01
C TRP A 19 -9.75 36.03 -12.16
N ILE A 20 -9.66 36.24 -10.84
CA ILE A 20 -9.14 35.24 -9.89
C ILE A 20 -10.02 33.99 -9.90
N SER A 21 -11.34 34.16 -9.93
CA SER A 21 -12.29 33.03 -9.96
C SER A 21 -12.18 32.22 -11.25
N LEU A 22 -12.03 32.89 -12.39
CA LEU A 22 -11.80 32.25 -13.69
C LEU A 22 -10.43 31.56 -13.77
N ALA A 23 -9.38 32.16 -13.22
CA ALA A 23 -8.05 31.55 -13.15
C ALA A 23 -8.04 30.32 -12.24
N ALA A 24 -8.72 30.38 -11.10
CA ALA A 24 -8.90 29.24 -10.20
C ALA A 24 -9.73 28.13 -10.84
N LEU A 25 -10.84 28.48 -11.51
CA LEU A 25 -11.68 27.53 -12.22
C LEU A 25 -10.93 26.89 -13.39
N TYR A 26 -10.14 27.67 -14.13
CA TYR A 26 -9.28 27.14 -15.20
C TYR A 26 -8.20 26.21 -14.63
N GLY A 27 -7.57 26.54 -13.50
CA GLY A 27 -6.63 25.65 -12.82
C GLY A 27 -7.26 24.35 -12.33
N LEU A 28 -8.52 24.39 -11.87
CA LEU A 28 -9.30 23.21 -11.47
C LEU A 28 -9.75 22.36 -12.67
N LEU A 29 -10.06 22.98 -13.81
CA LEU A 29 -10.56 22.31 -15.01
C LEU A 29 -9.44 21.89 -15.98
N LYS A 30 -8.21 22.39 -15.81
CA LYS A 30 -7.09 22.05 -16.70
C LYS A 30 -6.77 20.56 -16.50
N PRO A 31 -7.02 19.70 -17.50
CA PRO A 31 -6.70 18.29 -17.37
C PRO A 31 -5.18 18.16 -17.28
N VAL A 32 -4.71 17.45 -16.25
CA VAL A 32 -3.32 17.02 -16.17
C VAL A 32 -3.10 16.05 -17.33
N SER A 33 -2.01 16.19 -18.09
CA SER A 33 -1.73 15.22 -19.16
C SER A 33 -1.50 13.86 -18.52
N ASN A 34 -2.31 12.87 -18.91
CA ASN A 34 -2.07 11.49 -18.53
C ASN A 34 -0.82 11.01 -19.27
N GLY A 35 0.31 10.95 -18.56
CA GLY A 35 1.55 10.35 -19.08
C GLY A 35 1.53 8.82 -19.12
N CYS A 36 0.47 8.20 -18.59
CA CYS A 36 0.31 6.76 -18.50
C CYS A 36 -0.66 6.24 -19.56
N VAL A 37 -0.31 5.12 -20.18
CA VAL A 37 -1.22 4.34 -21.04
C VAL A 37 -2.22 3.59 -20.15
N MET A 38 -3.48 3.49 -20.61
CA MET A 38 -4.50 2.73 -19.89
C MET A 38 -4.18 1.23 -19.87
N THR A 39 -4.17 0.63 -18.68
CA THR A 39 -4.09 -0.83 -18.51
C THR A 39 -5.47 -1.45 -18.75
N TYR A 40 -5.56 -2.39 -19.70
CA TYR A 40 -6.76 -3.21 -19.91
C TYR A 40 -6.68 -4.48 -19.07
N MET A 41 -7.79 -4.87 -18.45
CA MET A 41 -7.87 -5.96 -17.48
C MET A 41 -9.15 -6.79 -17.68
N TYR A 42 -9.05 -8.10 -17.47
CA TYR A 42 -10.14 -9.08 -17.50
C TYR A 42 -10.13 -9.86 -16.17
N PRO A 43 -10.56 -9.22 -15.07
CA PRO A 43 -10.40 -9.77 -13.73
C PRO A 43 -11.43 -10.88 -13.44
N THR A 44 -10.94 -12.02 -12.97
CA THR A 44 -11.74 -13.11 -12.39
C THR A 44 -11.33 -13.30 -10.94
N TYR A 45 -12.31 -13.45 -10.03
CA TYR A 45 -12.06 -13.64 -8.60
C TYR A 45 -12.48 -15.02 -8.15
N ILE A 46 -11.52 -15.79 -7.65
CA ILE A 46 -11.70 -17.16 -7.17
C ILE A 46 -11.84 -17.13 -5.65
N PRO A 47 -12.98 -17.51 -5.07
CA PRO A 47 -13.15 -17.53 -3.61
C PRO A 47 -12.20 -18.55 -2.97
N ILE A 48 -11.55 -18.16 -1.88
CA ILE A 48 -10.77 -19.07 -1.04
C ILE A 48 -11.67 -19.55 0.11
N SER A 49 -11.83 -20.86 0.21
CA SER A 49 -12.67 -21.47 1.24
C SER A 49 -12.15 -21.16 2.64
N THR A 50 -13.03 -20.63 3.49
CA THR A 50 -12.79 -20.38 4.91
C THR A 50 -13.39 -21.51 5.74
N PRO A 51 -12.63 -22.18 6.65
CA PRO A 51 -13.20 -23.20 7.53
C PRO A 51 -14.35 -22.63 8.38
N THR A 52 -15.45 -23.38 8.45
CA THR A 52 -16.74 -22.98 9.06
C THR A 52 -16.68 -22.57 10.52
N HIS A 53 -15.62 -22.92 11.26
CA HIS A 53 -15.46 -22.60 12.68
C HIS A 53 -14.81 -21.23 12.97
N LEU A 54 -14.19 -20.58 11.97
CA LEU A 54 -13.48 -19.29 12.11
C LEU A 54 -14.02 -18.21 11.16
N ALA A 55 -14.92 -18.57 10.26
CA ALA A 55 -15.51 -17.66 9.30
C ALA A 55 -16.52 -16.75 9.99
N SER A 56 -16.13 -15.50 10.26
CA SER A 56 -17.12 -14.44 10.26
C SER A 56 -17.64 -14.35 8.82
N PRO A 57 -18.94 -14.57 8.53
CA PRO A 57 -19.49 -14.46 7.18
C PRO A 57 -19.39 -13.03 6.60
N LYS A 58 -18.87 -12.10 7.42
CA LYS A 58 -18.68 -10.70 7.14
C LYS A 58 -17.60 -10.46 6.10
N TYR A 59 -16.45 -11.14 6.15
CA TYR A 59 -15.32 -10.81 5.26
C TYR A 59 -14.96 -11.98 4.35
N GLY A 60 -14.36 -11.68 3.20
CA GLY A 60 -14.01 -12.70 2.19
C GLY A 60 -12.57 -12.60 1.70
N LEU A 61 -12.06 -13.71 1.16
CA LEU A 61 -10.71 -13.80 0.60
C LEU A 61 -10.79 -14.36 -0.82
N PHE A 62 -10.14 -13.69 -1.76
CA PHE A 62 -10.21 -14.01 -3.19
C PHE A 62 -8.83 -14.04 -3.80
N LEU A 63 -8.60 -15.03 -4.66
CA LEU A 63 -7.48 -15.05 -5.59
C LEU A 63 -7.89 -14.35 -6.89
N TYR A 64 -7.06 -13.40 -7.31
CA TYR A 64 -7.18 -12.72 -8.58
C TYR A 64 -6.61 -13.58 -9.71
N HIS A 65 -7.37 -13.68 -10.79
CA HIS A 65 -6.96 -14.34 -12.03
C HIS A 65 -7.21 -13.40 -13.21
N GLU A 66 -6.18 -13.16 -14.02
CA GLU A 66 -6.28 -12.38 -15.25
C GLU A 66 -6.63 -13.30 -16.43
N GLY A 67 -7.73 -13.01 -17.14
CA GLY A 67 -8.03 -13.67 -18.40
C GLY A 67 -9.52 -13.81 -18.70
N TRP A 68 -9.84 -13.97 -19.98
CA TRP A 68 -11.20 -14.14 -20.49
C TRP A 68 -11.66 -15.60 -20.57
N LYS A 69 -10.76 -16.57 -20.36
CA LYS A 69 -11.09 -18.00 -20.47
C LYS A 69 -11.82 -18.46 -19.21
N LYS A 70 -12.85 -19.28 -19.38
CA LYS A 70 -13.50 -19.96 -18.26
C LYS A 70 -12.52 -20.94 -17.64
N ILE A 71 -12.26 -20.78 -16.34
CA ILE A 71 -11.37 -21.64 -15.55
C ILE A 71 -12.18 -22.47 -14.57
N ASP A 72 -11.67 -23.66 -14.26
CA ASP A 72 -12.12 -24.45 -13.12
C ASP A 72 -11.39 -23.95 -11.87
N PHE A 73 -12.15 -23.47 -10.89
CA PHE A 73 -11.60 -22.85 -9.68
C PHE A 73 -10.84 -23.86 -8.82
N ASP A 74 -11.34 -25.09 -8.68
CA ASP A 74 -10.71 -26.10 -7.84
C ASP A 74 -9.40 -26.58 -8.48
N ASP A 75 -9.41 -26.76 -9.81
CA ASP A 75 -8.19 -27.09 -10.56
C ASP A 75 -7.15 -25.96 -10.50
N HIS A 76 -7.60 -24.71 -10.61
CA HIS A 76 -6.71 -23.55 -10.53
C HIS A 76 -6.05 -23.44 -9.15
N LEU A 77 -6.83 -23.59 -8.07
CA LEU A 77 -6.32 -23.56 -6.71
C LEU A 77 -5.33 -24.69 -6.44
N LYS A 78 -5.53 -25.90 -6.97
CA LYS A 78 -4.55 -27.00 -6.84
C LYS A 78 -3.20 -26.69 -7.49
N LYS A 79 -3.16 -25.82 -8.50
CA LYS A 79 -1.96 -25.51 -9.29
C LYS A 79 -1.17 -24.27 -8.82
N LEU A 80 -1.55 -23.65 -7.70
CA LEU A 80 -0.86 -22.46 -7.16
C LEU A 80 0.61 -22.71 -6.85
N SER A 81 1.49 -21.91 -7.45
CA SER A 81 2.95 -22.06 -7.36
C SER A 81 3.73 -20.74 -7.43
N GLY A 82 3.04 -19.60 -7.47
CA GLY A 82 3.67 -18.29 -7.48
C GLY A 82 4.09 -17.81 -6.10
N VAL A 83 4.41 -16.52 -6.03
CA VAL A 83 4.68 -15.81 -4.78
C VAL A 83 3.38 -15.16 -4.31
N PRO A 84 2.89 -15.48 -3.09
CA PRO A 84 1.63 -14.93 -2.60
C PRO A 84 1.77 -13.44 -2.24
N VAL A 85 0.85 -12.64 -2.79
CA VAL A 85 0.71 -11.21 -2.47
C VAL A 85 -0.70 -10.97 -1.95
N LEU A 86 -0.86 -10.38 -0.76
CA LEU A 86 -2.15 -10.03 -0.21
C LEU A 86 -2.39 -8.53 -0.30
N PHE A 87 -3.36 -8.15 -1.13
CA PHE A 87 -3.85 -6.78 -1.22
C PHE A 87 -4.90 -6.49 -0.13
N ILE A 88 -4.68 -5.40 0.59
CA ILE A 88 -5.56 -4.91 1.66
C ILE A 88 -6.13 -3.55 1.21
N PRO A 89 -7.44 -3.47 0.91
CA PRO A 89 -8.06 -2.24 0.48
C PRO A 89 -8.14 -1.23 1.63
N GLY A 90 -8.35 0.03 1.28
CA GLY A 90 -8.58 1.09 2.24
C GLY A 90 -10.05 1.28 2.58
N ASN A 91 -10.37 2.43 3.17
CA ASN A 91 -11.72 2.80 3.57
C ASN A 91 -12.73 2.67 2.42
N GLY A 92 -13.87 2.01 2.66
CA GLY A 92 -14.92 1.86 1.65
C GLY A 92 -14.62 0.86 0.53
N GLY A 93 -13.54 0.08 0.63
CA GLY A 93 -13.16 -0.90 -0.38
C GLY A 93 -13.86 -2.26 -0.22
N SER A 94 -14.34 -2.81 -1.33
CA SER A 94 -14.75 -4.22 -1.46
C SER A 94 -14.11 -4.83 -2.70
N TYR A 95 -13.92 -6.16 -2.75
CA TYR A 95 -13.47 -6.88 -3.97
C TYR A 95 -14.63 -7.08 -4.97
N LYS A 96 -15.90 -6.93 -4.51
CA LYS A 96 -17.12 -7.22 -5.26
C LYS A 96 -17.90 -5.94 -5.58
N GLN A 97 -18.32 -5.86 -6.85
CA GLN A 97 -19.46 -5.10 -7.39
C GLN A 97 -19.27 -3.65 -7.88
N ALA A 98 -19.57 -3.49 -9.16
CA ALA A 98 -20.83 -2.92 -9.64
C ALA A 98 -21.72 -2.16 -8.63
N LYS A 99 -21.21 -1.09 -8.00
CA LYS A 99 -21.93 0.18 -7.79
C LYS A 99 -21.02 1.19 -7.10
N HIS A 100 -20.56 2.15 -7.89
CA HIS A 100 -20.32 3.53 -7.47
C HIS A 100 -19.11 3.90 -6.56
N TYR A 101 -18.14 3.02 -6.30
CA TYR A 101 -16.83 3.46 -5.77
C TYR A 101 -15.68 2.85 -6.61
N LEU A 102 -15.17 3.66 -7.55
CA LEU A 102 -14.47 3.20 -8.76
C LEU A 102 -12.93 3.27 -8.71
N LEU A 103 -12.29 3.63 -7.59
CA LEU A 103 -10.83 3.87 -7.56
C LEU A 103 -10.00 2.79 -6.83
N GLN A 104 -10.47 2.26 -5.70
CA GLN A 104 -9.65 1.34 -4.88
C GLN A 104 -9.48 -0.04 -5.50
N LEU A 105 -10.52 -0.51 -6.19
CA LEU A 105 -10.52 -1.74 -6.99
C LEU A 105 -9.65 -1.66 -8.24
N VAL A 106 -9.43 -0.46 -8.79
CA VAL A 106 -8.58 -0.28 -9.98
C VAL A 106 -7.11 -0.53 -9.64
N ILE A 107 -6.67 -0.21 -8.41
CA ILE A 107 -5.27 -0.34 -8.00
C ILE A 107 -4.84 -1.81 -8.00
N VAL A 108 -5.52 -2.68 -7.26
CA VAL A 108 -5.16 -4.11 -7.21
C VAL A 108 -5.25 -4.77 -8.58
N ARG A 109 -6.28 -4.45 -9.37
CA ARG A 109 -6.46 -5.03 -10.69
C ARG A 109 -5.38 -4.57 -11.66
N SER A 110 -4.98 -3.30 -11.62
CA SER A 110 -3.92 -2.77 -12.48
C SER A 110 -2.56 -3.36 -12.10
N LEU A 111 -2.25 -3.45 -10.80
CA LEU A 111 -1.01 -4.08 -10.33
C LEU A 111 -0.94 -5.57 -10.66
N ALA A 112 -2.05 -6.29 -10.45
CA ALA A 112 -2.12 -7.71 -10.75
C ALA A 112 -2.08 -7.99 -12.26
N ALA A 113 -2.82 -7.24 -13.07
CA ALA A 113 -2.79 -7.36 -14.52
C ALA A 113 -1.41 -7.01 -15.10
N GLU A 114 -0.78 -5.93 -14.62
CA GLU A 114 0.53 -5.50 -15.11
C GLU A 114 1.65 -6.46 -14.69
N SER A 115 1.63 -6.96 -13.45
CA SER A 115 2.60 -7.98 -13.01
C SER A 115 2.43 -9.30 -13.75
N HIS A 116 1.19 -9.71 -14.05
CA HIS A 116 0.91 -10.88 -14.88
C HIS A 116 1.43 -10.71 -16.31
N ARG A 117 1.17 -9.55 -16.92
CA ARG A 117 1.68 -9.18 -18.25
C ARG A 117 3.21 -9.19 -18.26
N ALA A 118 3.85 -8.57 -17.27
CA ALA A 118 5.30 -8.49 -17.16
C ALA A 118 5.95 -9.87 -16.99
N TYR A 119 5.31 -10.78 -16.26
CA TYR A 119 5.75 -12.17 -16.13
C TYR A 119 5.63 -12.95 -17.45
N GLN A 120 4.53 -12.79 -18.20
CA GLN A 120 4.30 -13.52 -19.46
C GLN A 120 5.08 -12.96 -20.65
N GLY A 121 5.19 -11.62 -20.74
CA GLY A 121 5.73 -10.91 -21.89
C GLY A 121 7.13 -10.32 -21.71
N GLY A 122 7.69 -10.35 -20.50
CA GLY A 122 8.94 -9.67 -20.16
C GLY A 122 8.75 -8.17 -19.83
N PRO A 123 9.82 -7.46 -19.43
CA PRO A 123 9.78 -6.01 -19.20
C PRO A 123 9.41 -5.27 -20.50
N LEU A 124 8.74 -4.13 -20.34
CA LEU A 124 8.19 -3.36 -21.46
C LEU A 124 9.31 -2.76 -22.33
N GLU A 125 9.06 -2.60 -23.63
CA GLU A 125 9.96 -1.82 -24.50
C GLU A 125 10.15 -0.41 -23.92
N HIS A 126 11.41 -0.01 -23.68
CA HIS A 126 11.79 1.32 -23.17
C HIS A 126 11.20 2.49 -23.97
N ALA A 127 10.77 2.26 -25.22
CA ALA A 127 10.13 3.26 -26.07
C ALA A 127 8.75 3.73 -25.58
N PHE A 128 8.07 2.94 -24.73
CA PHE A 128 6.69 3.22 -24.29
C PHE A 128 6.57 3.66 -22.82
N TYR A 129 7.65 3.56 -22.04
CA TYR A 129 7.65 3.89 -20.61
C TYR A 129 8.83 4.77 -20.28
N GLN A 130 8.55 5.94 -19.71
CA GLN A 130 9.59 6.81 -19.18
C GLN A 130 9.96 6.29 -17.80
N GLU A 131 11.19 5.80 -17.64
CA GLU A 131 11.71 5.45 -16.32
C GLU A 131 11.66 6.68 -15.42
N ALA A 132 11.21 6.49 -14.18
CA ALA A 132 11.27 7.54 -13.18
C ALA A 132 12.75 7.80 -12.85
N SER A 133 13.34 8.80 -13.49
CA SER A 133 14.67 9.29 -13.16
C SER A 133 14.57 10.27 -12.00
N LEU A 134 15.25 9.99 -10.90
CA LEU A 134 15.46 10.98 -9.84
C LEU A 134 16.32 12.11 -10.42
N THR A 135 15.91 13.37 -10.22
CA THR A 135 16.81 14.48 -10.54
C THR A 135 18.01 14.46 -9.58
N PRO A 136 19.19 14.97 -9.97
CA PRO A 136 20.37 15.04 -9.08
C PRO A 136 20.12 15.81 -7.78
N GLU A 137 19.08 16.63 -7.75
CA GLU A 137 18.64 17.39 -6.57
C GLU A 137 17.79 16.53 -5.60
N GLU A 138 17.11 15.48 -6.10
CA GLU A 138 16.26 14.55 -5.33
C GLU A 138 16.98 13.22 -4.99
N GLY A 139 17.89 12.77 -5.85
CA GLY A 139 18.73 11.59 -5.67
C GLY A 139 20.05 11.93 -4.99
N GLY A 140 20.04 12.13 -3.68
CA GLY A 140 21.27 12.34 -2.93
C GLY A 140 22.28 11.21 -3.16
N LEU A 141 23.48 11.59 -3.64
CA LEU A 141 24.63 10.76 -4.04
C LEU A 141 24.33 9.80 -5.21
N ASP A 142 25.13 9.91 -6.28
CA ASP A 142 25.19 9.02 -7.46
C ASP A 142 24.99 7.54 -7.08
N MET A 143 23.74 7.07 -7.06
CA MET A 143 23.44 5.65 -7.18
C MET A 143 23.50 5.35 -8.66
N ASP A 144 24.61 4.75 -9.08
CA ASP A 144 24.81 4.27 -10.44
C ASP A 144 23.75 3.19 -10.77
N VAL A 145 22.61 3.63 -11.33
CA VAL A 145 21.52 2.75 -11.78
C VAL A 145 22.00 1.82 -12.92
N ALA A 146 23.15 2.11 -13.54
CA ALA A 146 23.74 1.30 -14.61
C ALA A 146 24.18 -0.11 -14.16
N GLY A 147 24.29 -0.36 -12.84
CA GLY A 147 24.64 -1.67 -12.29
C GLY A 147 23.46 -2.66 -12.18
N PHE A 148 22.20 -2.21 -12.30
CA PHE A 148 21.04 -3.09 -12.22
C PHE A 148 20.72 -3.69 -13.59
N SER A 149 21.29 -4.86 -13.86
CA SER A 149 20.82 -5.73 -14.93
C SER A 149 19.41 -6.24 -14.59
N LEU A 150 18.36 -5.52 -15.02
CA LEU A 150 16.99 -6.04 -14.95
C LEU A 150 16.94 -7.38 -15.70
N ALA A 151 16.53 -8.44 -15.01
CA ALA A 151 16.35 -9.72 -15.67
C ALA A 151 15.28 -9.57 -16.77
N ASN A 152 15.60 -10.04 -17.99
CA ASN A 152 14.66 -10.01 -19.12
C ASN A 152 13.35 -10.79 -18.86
N GLN A 153 13.31 -11.63 -17.81
CA GLN A 153 12.14 -12.38 -17.39
C GLN A 153 12.12 -12.52 -15.86
N TYR A 154 10.94 -12.40 -15.26
CA TYR A 154 10.73 -12.60 -13.83
C TYR A 154 10.72 -14.10 -13.51
N ALA A 155 11.44 -14.51 -12.44
CA ALA A 155 11.62 -15.91 -12.09
C ALA A 155 10.36 -16.60 -11.54
N SER A 156 9.37 -15.83 -11.06
CA SER A 156 8.14 -16.36 -10.48
C SER A 156 6.99 -15.39 -10.70
N MET A 157 5.79 -15.93 -10.88
CA MET A 157 4.56 -15.15 -10.99
C MET A 157 4.13 -14.67 -9.60
N LEU A 158 3.51 -13.49 -9.51
CA LEU A 158 2.85 -13.03 -8.29
C LEU A 158 1.39 -13.50 -8.31
N ASP A 159 1.02 -14.30 -7.31
CA ASP A 159 -0.36 -14.74 -7.11
C ASP A 159 -1.04 -13.74 -6.18
N TRP A 160 -1.87 -12.87 -6.76
CA TRP A 160 -2.54 -11.78 -6.05
C TRP A 160 -3.81 -12.24 -5.35
N PHE A 161 -3.83 -12.12 -4.04
CA PHE A 161 -4.99 -12.28 -3.20
C PHE A 161 -5.54 -10.90 -2.80
N ALA A 162 -6.85 -10.81 -2.57
CA ALA A 162 -7.50 -9.62 -2.06
C ALA A 162 -8.51 -9.99 -0.98
N VAL A 163 -8.52 -9.23 0.11
CA VAL A 163 -9.58 -9.32 1.12
C VAL A 163 -10.79 -8.47 0.73
N ASP A 164 -12.00 -8.93 1.06
CA ASP A 164 -13.17 -8.08 1.25
C ASP A 164 -13.26 -7.65 2.68
N LEU A 165 -13.43 -6.35 2.87
CA LEU A 165 -13.76 -5.77 4.15
C LEU A 165 -15.16 -5.12 4.13
N GLU A 166 -16.02 -5.56 3.19
CA GLU A 166 -17.41 -5.14 2.95
C GLU A 166 -17.60 -3.63 2.78
N GLY A 167 -16.55 -2.92 2.35
CA GLY A 167 -16.59 -1.47 2.22
C GLY A 167 -16.87 -0.75 3.53
N GLU A 168 -16.55 -1.34 4.68
CA GLU A 168 -16.74 -0.67 5.96
C GLU A 168 -15.90 0.61 6.06
N HIS A 169 -16.42 1.58 6.81
CA HIS A 169 -15.79 2.86 6.99
C HIS A 169 -14.68 2.81 8.06
N SER A 170 -13.65 1.98 7.85
CA SER A 170 -12.54 1.78 8.80
C SER A 170 -11.78 3.08 9.14
N ALA A 171 -11.91 4.13 8.33
CA ALA A 171 -11.34 5.44 8.65
C ALA A 171 -12.02 6.15 9.83
N MET A 172 -13.14 5.62 10.35
CA MET A 172 -13.97 6.30 11.35
C MET A 172 -14.06 5.59 12.71
N ASP A 173 -13.67 4.32 12.78
CA ASP A 173 -13.80 3.50 14.00
C ASP A 173 -12.58 2.58 14.21
N GLY A 174 -11.94 2.69 15.38
CA GLY A 174 -10.79 1.87 15.74
C GLY A 174 -11.12 0.39 15.91
N ARG A 175 -12.34 0.04 16.33
CA ARG A 175 -12.78 -1.36 16.47
C ARG A 175 -12.89 -2.04 15.12
N ILE A 176 -13.37 -1.32 14.10
CA ILE A 176 -13.46 -1.83 12.73
C ILE A 176 -12.04 -2.13 12.19
N LEU A 177 -11.07 -1.25 12.44
CA LEU A 177 -9.68 -1.51 12.03
C LEU A 177 -9.05 -2.69 12.75
N GLU A 178 -9.39 -2.90 14.02
CA GLU A 178 -8.95 -4.07 14.77
C GLU A 178 -9.55 -5.35 14.17
N GLU A 179 -10.86 -5.38 13.88
CA GLU A 179 -11.52 -6.50 13.18
C GLU A 179 -10.92 -6.74 11.78
N HIS A 180 -10.57 -5.69 11.03
CA HIS A 180 -9.90 -5.79 9.74
C HIS A 180 -8.50 -6.39 9.89
N THR A 181 -7.79 -6.04 10.95
CA THR A 181 -6.47 -6.59 11.27
C THR A 181 -6.55 -8.07 11.62
N GLU A 182 -7.51 -8.47 12.47
CA GLU A 182 -7.76 -9.87 12.81
C GLU A 182 -8.05 -10.71 11.55
N TYR A 183 -8.89 -10.19 10.67
CA TYR A 183 -9.22 -10.88 9.42
C TYR A 183 -8.02 -10.98 8.47
N VAL A 184 -7.21 -9.93 8.36
CA VAL A 184 -5.98 -9.97 7.55
C VAL A 184 -5.00 -11.02 8.09
N VAL A 185 -4.82 -11.11 9.41
CA VAL A 185 -3.97 -12.15 10.03
C VAL A 185 -4.49 -13.55 9.69
N TYR A 186 -5.80 -13.75 9.78
CA TYR A 186 -6.45 -14.98 9.36
C TYR A 186 -6.22 -15.27 7.86
N ALA A 187 -6.36 -14.27 6.99
CA ALA A 187 -6.17 -14.40 5.56
C ALA A 187 -4.73 -14.81 5.20
N ILE A 188 -3.73 -14.23 5.86
CA ILE A 188 -2.32 -14.60 5.70
C ILE A 188 -2.14 -16.10 5.98
N HIS A 189 -2.68 -16.59 7.11
CA HIS A 189 -2.57 -18.00 7.46
C HIS A 189 -3.28 -18.89 6.45
N ARG A 190 -4.49 -18.49 6.03
CA ARG A 190 -5.28 -19.25 5.07
C ARG A 190 -4.58 -19.34 3.71
N ILE A 191 -3.92 -18.28 3.25
CA ILE A 191 -3.12 -18.29 2.01
C ILE A 191 -1.99 -19.31 2.12
N LEU A 192 -1.20 -19.26 3.20
CA LEU A 192 -0.10 -20.22 3.40
C LEU A 192 -0.60 -21.67 3.47
N ASP A 193 -1.73 -21.90 4.15
CA ASP A 193 -2.36 -23.22 4.23
C ASP A 193 -2.89 -23.67 2.86
N GLN A 194 -3.47 -22.77 2.06
CA GLN A 194 -3.91 -23.04 0.69
C GLN A 194 -2.74 -23.48 -0.18
N TYR A 195 -1.58 -22.82 -0.10
CA TYR A 195 -0.38 -23.23 -0.84
C TYR A 195 0.11 -24.62 -0.45
N LYS A 196 0.00 -24.98 0.83
CA LYS A 196 0.34 -26.32 1.31
C LYS A 196 -0.62 -27.37 0.72
N GLU A 197 -1.91 -27.11 0.74
CA GLU A 197 -2.92 -27.98 0.13
C GLU A 197 -2.67 -28.17 -1.38
N SER A 198 -2.32 -27.09 -2.08
CA SER A 198 -2.00 -27.09 -3.51
C SER A 198 -0.72 -27.90 -3.79
N TYR A 199 0.32 -27.71 -2.97
CA TYR A 199 1.55 -28.49 -3.05
C TYR A 199 1.28 -29.99 -2.88
N ASP A 200 0.53 -30.38 -1.83
CA ASP A 200 0.19 -31.77 -1.56
C ASP A 200 -0.65 -32.38 -2.68
N ALA A 201 -1.56 -31.61 -3.29
CA ALA A 201 -2.36 -32.05 -4.43
C ALA A 201 -1.47 -32.37 -5.65
N ARG A 202 -0.54 -31.47 -6.00
CA ARG A 202 0.40 -31.68 -7.12
C ARG A 202 1.31 -32.89 -6.90
N VAL A 203 1.79 -33.07 -5.67
CA VAL A 203 2.62 -34.23 -5.31
C VAL A 203 1.84 -35.53 -5.48
N ARG A 204 0.57 -35.59 -5.04
CA ARG A 204 -0.30 -36.76 -5.24
C ARG A 204 -0.56 -37.06 -6.72
N GLU A 205 -0.64 -36.04 -7.55
CA GLU A 205 -0.86 -36.15 -9.00
C GLU A 205 0.44 -36.46 -9.79
N GLY A 206 1.58 -36.64 -9.11
CA GLY A 206 2.84 -37.06 -9.73
C GLY A 206 3.62 -35.93 -10.41
N ALA A 207 3.36 -34.67 -10.06
CA ALA A 207 4.13 -33.54 -10.59
C ALA A 207 5.57 -33.56 -10.05
N ALA A 208 6.54 -33.85 -10.93
CA ALA A 208 7.95 -34.03 -10.58
C ALA A 208 8.68 -32.77 -10.06
N ASN A 209 8.11 -31.58 -10.30
CA ASN A 209 8.71 -30.28 -9.95
C ASN A 209 7.73 -29.41 -9.15
N SER A 210 7.34 -29.85 -7.95
CA SER A 210 6.63 -28.97 -7.03
C SER A 210 7.61 -27.89 -6.55
N GLY A 211 7.49 -26.68 -7.10
CA GLY A 211 8.28 -25.52 -6.68
C GLY A 211 8.22 -25.28 -5.16
N PRO A 212 9.14 -24.46 -4.61
CA PRO A 212 9.25 -24.26 -3.17
C PRO A 212 7.94 -23.74 -2.56
N LEU A 213 7.57 -24.28 -1.41
CA LEU A 213 6.40 -23.81 -0.65
C LEU A 213 6.72 -22.42 -0.07
N PRO A 214 5.91 -21.38 -0.34
CA PRO A 214 6.13 -20.07 0.24
C PRO A 214 5.94 -20.10 1.75
N LYS A 215 6.83 -19.42 2.47
CA LYS A 215 6.79 -19.28 3.93
C LYS A 215 6.23 -17.94 4.39
N SER A 216 6.26 -16.94 3.50
CA SER A 216 5.82 -15.58 3.76
C SER A 216 4.83 -15.13 2.69
N VAL A 217 4.04 -14.11 3.03
CA VAL A 217 3.11 -13.40 2.14
C VAL A 217 3.55 -11.94 2.06
N ILE A 218 3.62 -11.39 0.86
CA ILE A 218 3.89 -9.96 0.65
C ILE A 218 2.58 -9.21 0.91
N LEU A 219 2.59 -8.21 1.80
CA LEU A 219 1.39 -7.39 2.02
C LEU A 219 1.46 -6.12 1.17
N VAL A 220 0.37 -5.80 0.49
CA VAL A 220 0.21 -4.54 -0.25
C VAL A 220 -1.03 -3.84 0.28
N GLY A 221 -0.85 -2.76 1.03
CA GLY A 221 -1.96 -2.02 1.62
C GLY A 221 -2.11 -0.64 1.01
N HIS A 222 -3.34 -0.27 0.63
CA HIS A 222 -3.66 1.07 0.12
C HIS A 222 -4.43 1.90 1.14
N SER A 223 -4.05 3.16 1.32
CA SER A 223 -4.67 4.08 2.28
C SER A 223 -4.70 3.42 3.67
N MET A 224 -5.87 3.33 4.31
CA MET A 224 -6.05 2.65 5.60
C MET A 224 -5.63 1.17 5.57
N GLY A 225 -5.68 0.49 4.42
CA GLY A 225 -5.23 -0.90 4.28
C GLY A 225 -3.74 -1.08 4.53
N GLY A 226 -2.91 -0.06 4.27
CA GLY A 226 -1.48 -0.10 4.62
C GLY A 226 -1.24 0.06 6.13
N PHE A 227 -2.11 0.78 6.83
CA PHE A 227 -2.08 0.80 8.29
C PHE A 227 -2.50 -0.57 8.86
N VAL A 228 -3.57 -1.18 8.32
CA VAL A 228 -4.00 -2.56 8.68
C VAL A 228 -2.88 -3.58 8.42
N ALA A 229 -2.17 -3.47 7.29
CA ALA A 229 -1.01 -4.31 6.99
C ALA A 229 0.07 -4.23 8.07
N ARG A 230 0.38 -3.00 8.54
CA ARG A 230 1.32 -2.78 9.64
C ARG A 230 0.80 -3.33 10.97
N ALA A 231 -0.48 -3.14 11.26
CA ALA A 231 -1.10 -3.68 12.47
C ALA A 231 -1.05 -5.22 12.49
N ALA A 232 -1.23 -5.87 11.34
CA ALA A 232 -1.18 -7.33 11.22
C ALA A 232 0.20 -7.91 11.56
N ILE A 233 1.30 -7.21 11.25
CA ILE A 233 2.68 -7.67 11.54
C ILE A 233 2.95 -7.80 13.03
N VAL A 234 2.49 -6.83 13.82
CA VAL A 234 2.69 -6.81 15.28
C VAL A 234 1.59 -7.55 16.03
N HIS A 235 0.67 -8.19 15.30
CA HIS A 235 -0.44 -8.91 15.89
C HIS A 235 0.05 -10.18 16.62
N PRO A 236 -0.39 -10.45 17.86
CA PRO A 236 0.15 -11.54 18.70
C PRO A 236 -0.07 -12.94 18.11
N HIS A 237 -1.09 -13.11 17.27
CA HIS A 237 -1.40 -14.39 16.63
C HIS A 237 -0.75 -14.58 15.25
N LEU A 238 0.02 -13.62 14.73
CA LEU A 238 0.70 -13.81 13.45
C LEU A 238 1.80 -14.88 13.57
N ARG A 239 1.83 -15.85 12.66
CA ARG A 239 2.91 -16.85 12.58
C ARG A 239 4.23 -16.13 12.31
N LYS A 240 5.31 -16.51 13.01
CA LYS A 240 6.64 -15.91 12.84
C LYS A 240 7.10 -16.02 11.37
N SER A 241 7.67 -14.94 10.85
CA SER A 241 8.16 -14.83 9.46
C SER A 241 7.10 -15.08 8.38
N ALA A 242 5.80 -15.03 8.73
CA ALA A 242 4.72 -15.15 7.75
C ALA A 242 4.58 -13.90 6.86
N VAL A 243 5.22 -12.79 7.24
CA VAL A 243 5.30 -11.56 6.46
C VAL A 243 6.71 -11.00 6.62
N GLU A 244 7.38 -10.76 5.50
CA GLU A 244 8.74 -10.21 5.46
C GLU A 244 8.79 -8.92 4.63
N THR A 245 7.76 -8.63 3.84
CA THR A 245 7.71 -7.46 2.96
C THR A 245 6.34 -6.83 2.99
N VAL A 246 6.30 -5.52 3.22
CA VAL A 246 5.09 -4.71 3.16
C VAL A 246 5.29 -3.53 2.24
N LEU A 247 4.40 -3.39 1.27
CA LEU A 247 4.27 -2.23 0.42
C LEU A 247 3.03 -1.43 0.86
N THR A 248 3.21 -0.15 1.12
CA THR A 248 2.11 0.75 1.46
C THR A 248 1.95 1.85 0.43
N LEU A 249 0.71 2.11 0.02
CA LEU A 249 0.36 3.04 -1.03
C LEU A 249 -0.53 4.13 -0.45
N SER A 250 -0.04 5.36 -0.40
CA SER A 250 -0.79 6.53 0.12
C SER A 250 -1.37 6.30 1.52
N SER A 251 -0.62 5.59 2.37
CA SER A 251 -1.10 5.11 3.67
C SER A 251 -0.73 6.05 4.82
N PRO A 252 -1.67 6.35 5.74
CA PRO A 252 -1.38 7.09 6.95
C PRO A 252 -0.67 6.18 7.96
N HIS A 253 0.61 6.46 8.24
CA HIS A 253 1.41 5.63 9.16
C HIS A 253 1.40 6.12 10.61
N GLN A 254 1.47 7.43 10.80
CA GLN A 254 1.70 8.03 12.12
C GLN A 254 0.41 8.30 12.87
N SER A 255 -0.62 8.79 12.18
CA SER A 255 -1.87 9.24 12.78
C SER A 255 -3.03 9.01 11.83
N PRO A 256 -4.26 8.82 12.34
CA PRO A 256 -5.43 8.68 11.48
C PRO A 256 -5.64 9.97 10.65
N PRO A 257 -6.13 9.86 9.40
CA PRO A 257 -6.41 11.03 8.56
C PRO A 257 -7.40 12.01 9.20
N VAL A 258 -8.36 11.48 9.96
CA VAL A 258 -9.33 12.27 10.75
C VAL A 258 -9.52 11.60 12.10
N ALA A 259 -9.27 12.34 13.18
CA ALA A 259 -9.47 11.86 14.54
C ALA A 259 -10.94 12.00 14.98
N LEU A 260 -11.85 11.26 14.35
CA LEU A 260 -13.28 11.30 14.68
C LEU A 260 -13.59 10.67 16.05
N GLN A 261 -12.81 9.67 16.45
CA GLN A 261 -12.97 8.93 17.70
C GLN A 261 -11.63 8.75 18.41
N PRO A 262 -11.58 8.84 19.76
CA PRO A 262 -10.36 8.56 20.52
C PRO A 262 -9.85 7.13 20.34
N SER A 263 -10.74 6.14 20.21
CA SER A 263 -10.40 4.72 19.99
C SER A 263 -9.48 4.51 18.79
N LEU A 264 -9.76 5.22 17.70
CA LEU A 264 -8.95 5.19 16.48
C LEU A 264 -7.53 5.71 16.73
N GLY A 265 -7.39 6.84 17.43
CA GLY A 265 -6.09 7.39 17.82
C GLY A 265 -5.30 6.46 18.75
N HIS A 266 -5.98 5.84 19.72
CA HIS A 266 -5.36 4.85 20.62
C HIS A 266 -4.84 3.63 19.85
N TYR A 267 -5.60 3.13 18.87
CA TYR A 267 -5.16 2.01 18.05
C TYR A 267 -3.92 2.34 17.21
N PHE A 268 -3.88 3.52 16.58
CA PHE A 268 -2.69 4.04 15.90
C PHE A 268 -1.48 4.13 16.82
N ALA A 269 -1.66 4.73 18.01
CA ALA A 269 -0.59 4.87 18.98
C ALA A 269 -0.06 3.51 19.46
N HIS A 270 -0.96 2.55 19.70
CA HIS A 270 -0.62 1.19 20.11
C HIS A 270 0.23 0.48 19.04
N VAL A 271 -0.25 0.44 17.79
CA VAL A 271 0.50 -0.17 16.68
C VAL A 271 1.86 0.49 16.52
N ASN A 272 1.93 1.82 16.53
CA ASN A 272 3.20 2.55 16.41
C ASN A 272 4.15 2.29 17.59
N GLN A 273 3.63 2.03 18.79
CA GLN A 273 4.45 1.63 19.94
C GLN A 273 5.02 0.21 19.78
N GLU A 274 4.21 -0.75 19.33
CA GLU A 274 4.68 -2.12 19.09
C GLU A 274 5.72 -2.18 17.96
N TRP A 275 5.54 -1.37 16.91
CA TRP A 275 6.55 -1.21 15.86
C TRP A 275 7.87 -0.66 16.42
N ARG A 276 7.83 0.39 17.26
CA ARG A 276 9.05 0.93 17.90
C ARG A 276 9.76 -0.13 18.74
N LYS A 277 9.03 -0.83 19.62
CA LYS A 277 9.57 -1.95 20.42
C LYS A 277 10.17 -3.06 19.56
N GLY A 278 9.58 -3.31 18.38
CA GLY A 278 10.05 -4.34 17.45
C GLY A 278 11.40 -4.04 16.79
N TYR A 279 11.83 -2.78 16.78
CA TYR A 279 13.16 -2.34 16.31
C TYR A 279 14.11 -1.94 17.44
N GLU A 280 13.64 -1.86 18.69
CA GLU A 280 14.49 -1.61 19.84
C GLU A 280 15.47 -2.78 20.06
N VAL A 281 16.76 -2.46 20.07
CA VAL A 281 17.83 -3.42 20.36
C VAL A 281 17.78 -3.77 21.85
N GLN A 282 17.54 -5.04 22.17
CA GLN A 282 17.60 -5.51 23.56
C GLN A 282 19.06 -5.59 24.02
N SER A 283 19.54 -4.52 24.65
CA SER A 283 20.85 -4.48 25.29
C SER A 283 20.74 -4.86 26.76
N SER A 284 21.64 -5.73 27.23
CA SER A 284 21.82 -6.01 28.66
C SER A 284 22.18 -4.72 29.41
N ARG A 285 21.88 -4.65 30.72
CA ARG A 285 22.35 -3.58 31.62
C ARG A 285 23.88 -3.41 31.63
N MET A 286 24.62 -4.38 31.07
CA MET A 286 26.08 -4.37 30.90
C MET A 286 26.55 -3.97 29.48
N GLY A 287 25.64 -3.57 28.58
CA GLY A 287 25.97 -3.18 27.20
C GLY A 287 26.14 -4.34 26.20
N ASN A 288 25.87 -5.58 26.60
CA ASN A 288 25.97 -6.75 25.71
C ASN A 288 24.67 -6.98 24.91
N HIS A 289 24.81 -7.22 23.62
CA HIS A 289 23.73 -7.57 22.68
C HIS A 289 23.08 -8.90 23.08
N ILE A 290 21.77 -8.91 23.39
CA ILE A 290 21.05 -10.12 23.85
C ILE A 290 20.38 -10.84 22.68
N SER A 291 19.76 -10.11 21.76
CA SER A 291 19.10 -10.66 20.57
C SER A 291 18.80 -9.56 19.57
N ASP A 292 18.77 -9.93 18.28
CA ASP A 292 18.36 -9.00 17.23
C ASP A 292 16.90 -8.56 17.40
N PRO A 293 16.55 -7.33 16.96
CA PRO A 293 15.17 -6.83 17.05
C PRO A 293 14.18 -7.75 16.35
N SER A 294 12.97 -7.89 16.91
CA SER A 294 11.98 -8.85 16.42
C SER A 294 11.49 -8.58 15.00
N LEU A 295 11.52 -7.31 14.55
CA LEU A 295 11.10 -6.88 13.21
C LEU A 295 12.26 -6.62 12.25
N SER A 296 13.50 -6.93 12.64
CA SER A 296 14.70 -6.73 11.81
C SER A 296 14.66 -7.41 10.43
N HIS A 297 13.85 -8.45 10.29
CA HIS A 297 13.66 -9.20 9.05
C HIS A 297 12.52 -8.67 8.16
N VAL A 298 11.80 -7.63 8.60
CA VAL A 298 10.65 -7.07 7.88
C VAL A 298 11.07 -5.80 7.14
N ILE A 299 10.80 -5.77 5.84
CA ILE A 299 11.05 -4.61 4.99
C ILE A 299 9.73 -3.87 4.74
N VAL A 300 9.71 -2.56 4.99
CA VAL A 300 8.58 -1.68 4.67
C VAL A 300 8.95 -0.72 3.56
N ILE A 301 8.21 -0.77 2.47
CA ILE A 301 8.30 0.14 1.34
C ILE A 301 7.05 1.02 1.38
N SER A 302 7.22 2.34 1.33
CA SER A 302 6.09 3.27 1.32
C SER A 302 6.18 4.20 0.12
N ILE A 303 5.11 4.22 -0.65
CA ILE A 303 4.92 5.11 -1.80
C ILE A 303 3.86 6.13 -1.40
N SER A 304 4.27 7.40 -1.33
CA SER A 304 3.37 8.52 -1.08
C SER A 304 2.50 8.79 -2.31
N GLY A 305 1.26 9.21 -2.08
CA GLY A 305 0.36 9.61 -3.16
C GLY A 305 0.77 10.93 -3.81
N GLY A 306 0.39 11.10 -5.08
CA GLY A 306 0.63 12.30 -5.87
C GLY A 306 -0.61 13.20 -6.03
N PHE A 307 -0.49 14.29 -6.80
CA PHE A 307 -1.58 15.25 -7.05
C PHE A 307 -2.89 14.62 -7.56
N ASN A 308 -2.81 13.48 -8.25
CA ASN A 308 -3.98 12.77 -8.79
C ASN A 308 -4.70 11.88 -7.74
N ASP A 309 -4.07 11.58 -6.60
CA ASP A 309 -4.66 10.77 -5.53
C ASP A 309 -5.63 11.58 -4.64
N TYR A 310 -5.69 12.91 -4.83
CA TYR A 310 -6.60 13.80 -4.09
C TYR A 310 -8.03 13.84 -4.64
N GLN A 311 -8.30 13.33 -5.84
CA GLN A 311 -9.61 13.50 -6.50
C GLN A 311 -10.66 12.42 -6.16
N GLY A 312 -10.38 11.51 -5.22
CA GLY A 312 -11.24 10.36 -4.92
C GLY A 312 -11.99 10.37 -3.58
N GLY A 313 -11.95 11.46 -2.80
CA GLY A 313 -12.65 11.56 -1.52
C GLY A 313 -13.41 12.88 -1.44
N ILE A 314 -14.72 12.80 -1.18
CA ILE A 314 -15.57 13.92 -0.78
C ILE A 314 -14.77 14.83 0.15
N LEU A 315 -14.68 16.11 -0.24
CA LEU A 315 -14.41 17.32 0.55
C LEU A 315 -13.80 17.05 1.94
N TRP A 316 -12.59 17.55 2.20
CA TRP A 316 -12.18 18.26 3.43
C TRP A 316 -10.66 18.10 3.68
N VAL A 317 -9.83 18.91 3.01
CA VAL A 317 -8.75 19.69 3.65
C VAL A 317 -8.55 20.95 2.79
N LYS A 318 -9.10 22.07 3.25
CA LYS A 318 -8.66 23.41 2.84
C LYS A 318 -7.56 23.81 3.81
N ASP A 319 -6.30 23.59 3.46
CA ASP A 319 -5.25 24.57 3.74
C ASP A 319 -4.02 24.36 2.86
N THR A 320 -4.03 25.00 1.69
CA THR A 320 -2.91 25.07 0.76
C THR A 320 -2.17 26.37 0.97
N ARG A 321 -1.11 26.35 1.80
CA ARG A 321 -0.02 27.34 1.69
C ARG A 321 1.33 27.00 2.32
N SER A 322 1.54 25.81 2.89
CA SER A 322 2.85 25.44 3.48
C SER A 322 3.28 23.97 3.36
N PHE A 323 2.57 23.15 2.58
CA PHE A 323 2.79 21.68 2.57
C PHE A 323 3.43 21.13 1.28
N GLY A 324 3.81 22.00 0.34
CA GLY A 324 4.24 21.61 -1.01
C GLY A 324 5.70 21.18 -1.19
N GLU A 325 6.55 21.21 -0.16
CA GLU A 325 8.01 21.03 -0.33
C GLU A 325 8.66 19.89 0.48
N GLN A 326 7.91 18.99 1.13
CA GLN A 326 8.55 18.08 2.11
C GLN A 326 8.27 16.57 2.06
N LEU A 327 7.65 16.02 1.01
CA LEU A 327 7.23 14.60 1.07
C LEU A 327 7.82 13.63 0.03
N PHE A 328 8.73 14.06 -0.84
CA PHE A 328 9.40 13.13 -1.78
C PHE A 328 10.77 12.59 -1.32
N GLY A 329 11.29 13.02 -0.16
CA GLY A 329 12.62 12.62 0.32
C GLY A 329 12.70 11.88 1.67
N VAL A 330 11.57 11.53 2.30
CA VAL A 330 11.56 11.24 3.76
C VAL A 330 10.71 10.02 4.13
N ILE A 331 11.03 8.81 3.63
CA ILE A 331 10.63 7.56 4.32
C ILE A 331 11.76 6.51 4.42
N ILE A 332 12.90 6.65 3.73
CA ILE A 332 14.11 5.85 4.04
C ILE A 332 15.01 6.54 5.08
N ARG A 333 14.95 7.87 5.22
CA ARG A 333 15.80 8.61 6.18
C ARG A 333 15.26 8.70 7.61
N THR A 334 13.97 8.55 7.87
CA THR A 334 13.43 8.81 9.23
C THR A 334 13.59 7.62 10.19
N VAL A 335 13.86 6.42 9.67
CA VAL A 335 14.23 5.25 10.50
C VAL A 335 15.73 5.26 10.84
N TRP A 336 16.54 6.07 10.15
CA TRP A 336 18.01 6.08 10.23
C TRP A 336 18.62 7.43 10.67
N LYS A 337 17.82 8.41 11.14
CA LYS A 337 18.32 9.75 11.51
C LYS A 337 18.29 10.07 13.02
N GLU A 338 17.76 9.20 13.88
CA GLU A 338 17.91 9.36 15.34
C GLU A 338 19.22 8.76 15.90
N GLU A 339 20.00 8.06 15.08
CA GLU A 339 21.23 7.38 15.54
C GLU A 339 22.50 8.26 15.56
N ASN A 340 22.43 9.53 15.12
CA ASN A 340 23.60 10.43 15.03
C ASN A 340 23.50 11.74 15.83
N GLN A 341 22.74 11.77 16.93
CA GLN A 341 22.72 12.91 17.85
C GLN A 341 23.23 12.62 19.28
N MET A 342 24.05 11.58 19.43
CA MET A 342 24.84 11.37 20.65
C MET A 342 26.31 11.19 20.30
N SER A 343 27.04 12.31 20.11
CA SER A 343 28.48 12.34 20.37
C SER A 343 29.03 13.77 20.51
N PHE A 344 29.62 14.03 21.67
CA PHE A 344 30.62 15.06 22.00
C PHE A 344 30.19 16.53 22.13
N ASP A 345 29.66 16.89 23.31
CA ASP A 345 30.09 18.10 24.02
C ASP A 345 30.78 17.67 25.31
N ASN A 346 32.09 17.45 25.20
CA ASN A 346 33.05 17.41 26.30
C ASN A 346 34.42 17.63 25.66
N GLU A 347 34.75 18.91 25.39
CA GLU A 347 36.14 19.33 25.31
C GLU A 347 36.39 20.39 26.39
N GLU A 348 37.45 20.14 27.12
CA GLU A 348 38.03 20.94 28.18
C GLU A 348 38.37 22.35 27.68
N HIS A 349 37.96 23.38 28.42
CA HIS A 349 38.89 24.31 29.09
C HIS A 349 38.21 25.18 30.14
#